data_AF-A0A954M8D4-F1
#
_entry.id   AF-A0A954M8D4-F1
#
_cell.length_a   1.000
_cell.length_b   1.000
_cell.length_c   1.000
_cell.angle_alpha   90.00
_cell.angle_beta   90.00
_cell.angle_gamma   90.00
#
_symmetry.space_group_name_H-M   'P 1'
#
loop_
_entity.id
_entity.type
_entity.pdbx_description
1 polymer ?
#
loop_
_entity_poly.entity_id
_entity_poly.type
_entity_poly.pdbx_seq_one_letter_code
_entity_poly.pdbx_strand_id
1 'polypeptide(L)'
;MPTLALNCNNCGAPLSVPEGVRFLTCSFCQSQLEVVQEGNAAFTKVLEQLQERTEQVATDVERLKLQNQLLSLEHEWDRQSRDLMVHNKEGRPHVPTVGGAIAMLLIGGLMSAFALSIHPGMGLLFIVVIIIGATMQWTQADRYSRAKRQFELNRQRIHSEMDQLSLRE
;
A
#
# COMPACT_ATOMS: atom_id res chain seq x y z
N MET A 1 2.94 -19.85 -59.28
CA MET A 1 3.06 -18.54 -58.61
C MET A 1 4.38 -18.55 -57.86
N PRO A 2 5.26 -17.56 -58.06
CA PRO A 2 6.52 -17.47 -57.32
C PRO A 2 6.25 -17.28 -55.81
N THR A 3 7.03 -17.95 -54.98
CA THR A 3 6.94 -17.88 -53.51
C THR A 3 8.31 -17.49 -52.96
N LEU A 4 8.31 -16.57 -52.00
CA LEU A 4 9.50 -16.07 -51.35
C LEU A 4 9.69 -16.79 -50.02
N ALA A 5 10.86 -17.39 -49.82
CA ALA A 5 11.23 -18.01 -48.56
C ALA A 5 11.78 -16.95 -47.60
N LEU A 6 11.10 -16.75 -46.47
CA LEU A 6 11.50 -15.83 -45.41
C LEU A 6 11.54 -16.55 -44.08
N ASN A 7 12.32 -16.04 -43.13
CA ASN A 7 12.26 -16.51 -41.75
C ASN A 7 11.40 -15.58 -40.91
N CYS A 8 10.65 -16.15 -39.98
CA CYS A 8 9.95 -15.39 -38.96
C CYS A 8 10.97 -14.70 -38.05
N ASN A 9 10.90 -13.38 -37.95
CA ASN A 9 11.81 -12.60 -37.11
C ASN A 9 11.51 -12.73 -35.59
N ASN A 10 10.41 -13.39 -35.22
CA ASN A 10 10.06 -13.66 -33.82
C ASN A 10 10.56 -15.05 -33.34
N CYS A 11 10.35 -16.11 -34.13
CA CYS A 11 10.67 -17.48 -33.70
C CYS A 11 11.66 -18.22 -34.61
N GLY A 12 12.11 -17.62 -35.71
CA GLY A 12 13.05 -18.24 -36.66
C GLY A 12 12.45 -19.31 -37.58
N ALA A 13 11.14 -19.58 -37.50
CA ALA A 13 10.49 -20.58 -38.35
C ALA A 13 10.53 -20.17 -39.85
N PRO A 14 10.74 -21.14 -40.77
CA PRO A 14 10.70 -20.89 -42.20
C PRO A 14 9.26 -20.63 -42.67
N LEU A 15 9.09 -19.61 -43.50
CA LEU A 15 7.81 -19.15 -44.05
C LEU A 15 7.90 -19.09 -45.58
N SER A 16 6.92 -19.68 -46.26
CA SER A 16 6.73 -19.48 -47.71
C SER A 16 5.65 -18.44 -47.92
N VAL A 17 6.03 -17.28 -48.45
CA VAL A 17 5.13 -16.14 -48.64
C VAL A 17 4.88 -15.94 -50.14
N PRO A 18 3.62 -15.84 -50.60
CA PRO A 18 3.34 -15.47 -51.98
C PRO A 18 3.85 -14.06 -52.28
N GLU A 19 4.39 -13.84 -53.48
CA GLU A 19 4.79 -12.49 -53.90
C GLU A 19 3.59 -11.53 -53.89
N GLY A 20 3.77 -10.33 -53.30
CA GLY A 20 2.74 -9.30 -53.17
C GLY A 20 1.97 -9.29 -51.85
N VAL A 21 2.21 -10.24 -50.94
CA VAL A 21 1.61 -10.22 -49.59
C VAL A 21 2.39 -9.31 -48.66
N ARG A 22 1.71 -8.30 -48.09
CA ARG A 22 2.32 -7.30 -47.18
C ARG A 22 2.22 -7.69 -45.70
N PHE A 23 1.20 -8.45 -45.33
CA PHE A 23 0.93 -8.88 -43.97
C PHE A 23 0.67 -10.39 -43.93
N LEU A 24 1.26 -11.08 -42.96
CA LEU A 24 1.03 -12.52 -42.76
C LEU A 24 1.09 -12.87 -41.28
N THR A 25 0.46 -13.98 -40.92
CA THR A 25 0.53 -14.53 -39.55
C THR A 25 1.43 -15.76 -39.57
N CYS A 26 2.41 -15.81 -38.68
CA CYS A 26 3.26 -16.99 -38.53
C CYS A 26 2.44 -18.16 -37.97
N SER A 27 2.43 -19.31 -38.65
CA SER A 27 1.72 -20.50 -38.18
C SER A 27 2.31 -21.14 -36.91
N PHE A 28 3.58 -20.84 -36.59
CA PHE A 28 4.28 -21.40 -35.42
C PHE A 28 4.08 -20.58 -34.15
N CYS A 29 4.39 -19.28 -34.19
CA CYS A 29 4.32 -18.41 -33.01
C CYS A 29 3.10 -17.47 -33.01
N GLN A 30 2.24 -17.58 -34.02
CA GLN A 30 1.00 -16.79 -34.17
C GLN A 30 1.20 -15.27 -34.23
N SER A 31 2.45 -14.78 -34.32
CA SER A 31 2.73 -13.36 -34.45
C SER A 31 2.31 -12.83 -35.82
N GLN A 32 1.67 -11.67 -35.83
CA GLN A 32 1.37 -10.91 -37.05
C GLN A 32 2.63 -10.16 -37.51
N LEU A 33 2.99 -10.37 -38.77
CA LEU A 33 4.25 -9.94 -39.38
C LEU A 33 3.96 -9.06 -40.60
N GLU A 34 4.66 -7.94 -40.70
CA GLU A 34 4.79 -7.16 -41.93
C GLU A 34 5.96 -7.70 -42.75
N VAL A 35 5.77 -7.90 -44.05
CA VAL A 35 6.84 -8.22 -44.99
C VAL A 35 7.37 -6.91 -45.57
N VAL A 36 8.60 -6.57 -45.20
CA VAL A 36 9.29 -5.38 -45.68
C VAL A 36 10.31 -5.82 -46.73
N GLN A 37 10.23 -5.21 -47.92
CA GLN A 37 11.19 -5.42 -48.99
C GLN A 37 11.99 -4.13 -49.16
N GLU A 38 13.29 -4.17 -48.85
CA GLU A 38 14.21 -3.05 -49.02
C GLU A 38 15.38 -3.49 -49.91
N GLY A 39 15.44 -2.93 -51.12
CA GLY A 39 16.46 -3.26 -52.10
C GLY A 39 16.37 -4.73 -52.56
N ASN A 40 17.44 -5.49 -52.35
CA ASN A 40 17.53 -6.92 -52.72
C ASN A 40 17.30 -7.87 -51.53
N ALA A 41 16.80 -7.34 -50.41
CA ALA A 41 16.53 -8.10 -49.20
C ALA A 41 15.06 -7.95 -48.79
N ALA A 42 14.48 -9.06 -48.35
CA ALA A 42 13.14 -9.10 -47.80
C ALA A 42 13.22 -9.71 -46.40
N PHE A 43 12.55 -9.09 -45.44
CA PHE A 43 12.53 -9.53 -44.04
C PHE A 43 11.16 -9.30 -43.41
N THR A 44 10.89 -9.99 -42.30
CA THR A 44 9.63 -9.86 -41.56
C THR A 44 9.80 -8.97 -40.33
N LYS A 45 8.80 -8.14 -40.01
CA LYS A 45 8.77 -7.28 -38.82
C LYS A 45 7.50 -7.57 -38.01
N VAL A 46 7.61 -7.76 -36.70
CA VAL A 46 6.45 -8.04 -35.83
C VAL A 46 5.64 -6.76 -35.60
N LEU A 47 4.34 -6.79 -35.89
CA LEU A 47 3.43 -5.63 -35.76
C LEU A 47 2.75 -5.54 -34.39
N GLU A 48 2.35 -6.67 -33.80
CA GLU A 48 1.24 -6.69 -32.84
C GLU A 48 1.64 -6.88 -31.37
N GLN A 49 2.85 -7.37 -31.07
CA GLN A 49 3.27 -7.68 -29.68
C GLN A 49 3.64 -6.46 -28.82
N LEU A 50 3.61 -5.24 -29.36
CA LEU A 50 3.95 -4.03 -28.60
C LEU A 50 2.75 -3.38 -27.92
N GLN A 51 1.54 -3.49 -28.48
CA GLN A 51 0.39 -2.75 -27.97
C GLN A 51 -0.25 -3.45 -26.77
N GLU A 52 -0.46 -4.75 -26.87
CA GLU A 52 -1.05 -5.57 -25.80
C GLU A 52 -0.12 -5.69 -24.57
N ARG A 53 1.20 -5.80 -24.80
CA ARG A 53 2.19 -5.78 -23.71
C ARG A 53 2.29 -4.42 -23.02
N THR A 54 2.05 -3.32 -23.73
CA THR A 54 2.13 -1.98 -23.12
C THR A 54 0.92 -1.72 -22.21
N GLU A 55 -0.27 -2.19 -22.56
CA GLU A 55 -1.46 -2.10 -21.70
C GLU A 55 -1.32 -2.95 -20.43
N GLN A 56 -0.87 -4.19 -20.54
CA GLN A 56 -0.64 -5.05 -19.38
C GLN A 56 0.43 -4.46 -18.43
N VAL A 57 1.53 -3.95 -19.00
CA VAL A 57 2.58 -3.29 -18.23
C VAL A 57 2.07 -2.00 -17.56
N ALA A 58 1.17 -1.25 -18.20
CA ALA A 58 0.59 -0.05 -17.60
C ALA A 58 -0.26 -0.39 -16.36
N THR A 59 -1.10 -1.42 -16.44
CA THR A 59 -1.93 -1.90 -15.31
C THR A 59 -1.07 -2.44 -14.17
N ASP A 60 -0.02 -3.21 -14.48
CA ASP A 60 0.90 -3.73 -13.47
C ASP A 60 1.65 -2.61 -12.73
N VAL A 61 2.05 -1.55 -13.45
CA VAL A 61 2.68 -0.37 -12.84
C VAL A 61 1.71 0.35 -11.91
N GLU A 62 0.43 0.47 -12.28
CA GLU A 62 -0.59 1.09 -11.42
C GLU A 62 -0.82 0.27 -10.14
N ARG A 63 -0.91 -1.05 -10.26
CA ARG A 63 -1.01 -1.97 -9.12
C ARG A 63 0.20 -1.85 -8.19
N LEU A 64 1.41 -1.87 -8.74
CA LEU A 64 2.66 -1.72 -7.97
C LEU A 64 2.73 -0.37 -7.25
N LYS A 65 2.24 0.70 -7.88
CA LYS A 65 2.19 2.03 -7.27
C LYS A 65 1.28 2.04 -6.05
N LEU A 66 0.09 1.45 -6.12
CA LEU A 66 -0.82 1.35 -4.98
C LEU A 66 -0.24 0.49 -3.85
N GLN A 67 0.41 -0.63 -4.17
CA GLN A 67 1.11 -1.44 -3.17
C GLN A 67 2.23 -0.67 -2.48
N ASN A 68 3.01 0.10 -3.23
CA ASN A 68 4.07 0.93 -2.66
C ASN A 68 3.50 2.02 -1.73
N GLN A 69 2.39 2.66 -2.12
CA GLN A 69 1.69 3.63 -1.29
C GLN A 69 1.15 3.02 0.01
N LEU A 70 0.65 1.77 -0.04
CA LEU A 70 0.23 1.06 1.16
C LEU A 70 1.41 0.80 2.10
N LEU A 71 2.53 0.31 1.57
CA LEU A 71 3.74 0.07 2.34
C LEU A 71 4.29 1.35 2.97
N SER A 72 4.32 2.46 2.23
CA SER A 72 4.75 3.75 2.79
C SER A 72 3.83 4.23 3.91
N LEU A 73 2.51 4.06 3.73
CA LEU A 73 1.51 4.41 4.74
C LEU A 73 1.68 3.56 6.01
N GLU A 74 1.93 2.25 5.86
CA GLU A 74 2.20 1.35 6.99
C GLU A 74 3.49 1.73 7.73
N HIS A 75 4.56 2.06 7.01
CA HIS A 75 5.80 2.53 7.61
C HIS A 75 5.66 3.88 8.34
N GLU A 76 4.84 4.79 7.81
CA GLU A 76 4.53 6.05 8.50
C GLU A 76 3.71 5.81 9.76
N TRP A 77 2.69 4.95 9.69
CA TRP A 77 1.88 4.57 10.85
C TRP A 77 2.73 3.89 11.93
N ASP A 78 3.63 2.99 11.56
CA ASP A 78 4.53 2.30 12.49
C ASP A 78 5.44 3.29 13.24
N ARG A 79 5.95 4.32 12.55
CA ARG A 79 6.70 5.42 13.19
C ARG A 79 5.82 6.28 14.10
N GLN A 80 4.70 6.79 13.60
CA GLN A 80 3.81 7.67 14.37
C GLN A 80 3.18 6.98 15.58
N SER A 81 2.79 5.71 15.43
CA SER A 81 2.17 4.94 16.51
C SER A 81 3.15 4.70 17.65
N ARG A 82 4.42 4.39 17.35
CA ARG A 82 5.48 4.27 18.38
C ARG A 82 5.69 5.56 19.17
N ASP A 83 5.70 6.70 18.49
CA ASP A 83 5.87 8.01 19.16
C ASP A 83 4.68 8.35 20.08
N LEU A 84 3.50 7.83 19.76
CA LEU A 84 2.28 8.04 20.54
C LEU A 84 2.08 6.97 21.64
N MET A 85 2.76 5.83 21.56
CA MET A 85 2.69 4.77 22.56
C MET A 85 3.36 5.17 23.88
N VAL A 86 2.79 4.69 25.00
CA VAL A 86 3.33 4.94 26.33
C VAL A 86 4.12 3.71 26.77
N HIS A 87 5.28 3.92 27.37
CA HIS A 87 6.11 2.82 27.86
C HIS A 87 5.75 2.53 29.33
N ASN A 88 5.58 1.25 29.65
CA ASN A 88 5.41 0.83 31.04
C ASN A 88 6.77 0.83 31.77
N LYS A 89 6.76 0.51 33.07
CA LYS A 89 7.99 0.40 33.89
C LYS A 89 8.99 -0.66 33.38
N GLU A 90 8.53 -1.60 32.56
CA GLU A 90 9.34 -2.68 31.95
C GLU A 90 9.87 -2.30 30.56
N GLY A 91 9.63 -1.06 30.11
CA GLY A 91 10.05 -0.59 28.78
C GLY A 91 9.23 -1.18 27.63
N ARG A 92 8.11 -1.86 27.91
CA ARG A 92 7.23 -2.41 26.87
C ARG A 92 6.26 -1.31 26.40
N PRO A 93 6.11 -1.12 25.08
CA PRO A 93 5.14 -0.18 24.54
C PRO A 93 3.72 -0.69 24.83
N HIS A 94 2.87 0.18 25.34
CA HIS A 94 1.45 -0.09 25.55
C HIS A 94 0.61 0.95 24.82
N VAL A 95 -0.51 0.48 24.28
CA VAL A 95 -1.48 1.36 23.60
C VAL A 95 -2.14 2.24 24.65
N PRO A 96 -2.12 3.58 24.52
CA PRO A 96 -2.80 4.45 25.46
C PRO A 96 -4.31 4.22 25.37
N THR A 97 -4.90 3.74 26.46
CA THR A 97 -6.35 3.49 26.56
C THR A 97 -7.03 4.53 27.45
N VAL A 98 -8.25 4.93 27.06
CA VAL A 98 -9.10 5.83 27.86
C VAL A 98 -9.47 5.18 29.20
N GLY A 99 -9.58 3.84 29.24
CA GLY A 99 -9.85 3.09 30.47
C GLY A 99 -8.80 3.30 31.56
N GLY A 100 -7.53 3.51 31.18
CA GLY A 100 -6.46 3.80 32.14
C GLY A 100 -6.66 5.12 32.89
N ALA A 101 -7.12 6.17 32.20
CA ALA A 101 -7.41 7.47 32.82
C ALA A 101 -8.59 7.39 33.79
N ILE A 102 -9.65 6.64 33.44
CA ILE A 102 -10.80 6.40 34.32
C ILE A 102 -10.37 5.62 35.57
N ALA A 103 -9.59 4.56 35.40
CA ALA A 103 -9.07 3.78 36.52
C ALA A 103 -8.20 4.64 37.46
N MET A 104 -7.36 5.51 36.90
CA MET A 104 -6.54 6.44 37.69
C MET A 104 -7.39 7.41 38.50
N LEU A 105 -8.48 7.94 37.93
CA LEU A 105 -9.40 8.82 38.65
C LEU A 105 -10.11 8.10 39.79
N LEU A 106 -10.58 6.86 39.57
CA LEU A 106 -11.27 6.08 40.60
C LEU A 106 -10.35 5.67 41.75
N ILE A 107 -9.21 5.05 41.44
CA ILE A 107 -8.24 4.59 42.44
C ILE A 107 -7.60 5.80 43.14
N GLY A 108 -7.22 6.81 42.36
CA GLY A 108 -6.65 8.04 42.89
C GLY A 108 -7.62 8.79 43.80
N GLY A 109 -8.90 8.87 43.43
CA GLY A 109 -9.94 9.49 44.26
C GLY A 109 -10.09 8.80 45.61
N LEU A 110 -10.13 7.45 45.61
CA LEU A 110 -10.19 6.65 46.84
C LEU A 110 -8.96 6.90 47.73
N MET A 111 -7.76 6.87 47.15
CA MET A 111 -6.50 7.12 47.86
C MET A 111 -6.43 8.55 48.42
N SER A 112 -6.94 9.53 47.67
CA SER A 112 -6.99 10.93 48.10
C SER A 112 -7.93 11.12 49.29
N ALA A 113 -9.09 10.46 49.28
CA ALA A 113 -10.05 10.50 50.39
C ALA A 113 -9.42 9.94 51.69
N PHE A 114 -8.69 8.82 51.59
CA PHE A 114 -7.96 8.25 52.72
C PHE A 114 -6.83 9.17 53.20
N ALA A 115 -6.06 9.76 52.29
CA ALA A 115 -4.98 10.68 52.63
C ALA A 115 -5.48 11.95 53.35
N LEU A 116 -6.64 12.49 52.96
CA LEU A 116 -7.28 13.64 53.63
C LEU A 116 -7.61 13.35 55.10
N SER A 117 -7.94 12.11 55.44
CA SER A 117 -8.23 11.69 56.82
C SER A 117 -6.99 11.63 57.72
N ILE A 118 -5.81 11.43 57.15
CA ILE A 118 -4.54 11.36 57.90
C ILE A 118 -3.85 12.72 57.93
N HIS A 119 -3.76 13.39 56.78
CA HIS A 119 -3.13 14.70 56.66
C HIS A 119 -3.75 15.50 55.49
N PRO A 120 -4.48 16.59 55.76
CA PRO A 120 -5.19 17.34 54.72
C PRO A 120 -4.30 17.84 53.56
N GLY A 121 -3.06 18.23 53.88
CA GLY A 121 -2.10 18.71 52.88
C GLY A 121 -1.69 17.63 51.86
N MET A 122 -1.50 16.38 52.31
CA MET A 122 -1.15 15.28 51.41
C MET A 122 -2.32 14.93 50.47
N GLY A 123 -3.55 14.92 50.99
CA GLY A 123 -4.74 14.63 50.18
C GLY A 123 -4.93 15.63 49.02
N LEU A 124 -4.76 16.93 49.28
CA LEU A 124 -4.84 17.95 48.23
C LEU A 124 -3.75 17.76 47.15
N LEU A 125 -2.53 17.38 47.54
CA LEU A 125 -1.44 17.12 46.60
C LEU A 125 -1.77 15.94 45.66
N PHE A 126 -2.31 14.84 46.20
CA PHE A 126 -2.72 13.69 45.39
C PHE A 126 -3.78 14.07 44.35
N ILE A 127 -4.79 14.85 44.74
CA ILE A 127 -5.85 15.30 43.82
C ILE A 127 -5.24 16.06 42.63
N VAL A 128 -4.31 16.98 42.88
CA VAL A 128 -3.63 17.73 41.83
C VAL A 128 -2.85 16.79 40.90
N VAL A 129 -2.08 15.85 41.45
CA VAL A 129 -1.29 14.88 40.67
C VAL A 129 -2.20 14.00 39.81
N ILE A 130 -3.33 13.54 40.35
CA ILE A 130 -4.29 12.69 39.63
C ILE A 130 -4.92 13.44 38.47
N ILE A 131 -5.33 14.70 38.67
CA ILE A 131 -5.94 15.51 37.60
C ILE A 131 -4.92 15.74 36.47
N ILE A 132 -3.68 16.09 36.81
CA ILE A 132 -2.60 16.28 35.82
C ILE A 132 -2.33 14.96 35.08
N GLY A 133 -2.18 13.84 35.80
CA GLY A 133 -1.96 12.53 35.19
C GLY A 133 -3.09 12.10 34.26
N ALA A 134 -4.35 12.26 34.68
CA ALA A 134 -5.52 11.89 33.90
C ALA A 134 -5.67 12.73 32.63
N THR A 135 -5.43 14.05 32.72
CA THR A 135 -5.48 14.94 31.55
C THR A 135 -4.38 14.62 30.54
N MET A 136 -3.15 14.41 30.98
CA MET A 136 -2.06 14.00 30.09
C MET A 136 -2.39 12.66 29.39
N GLN A 137 -2.87 11.66 30.15
CA GLN A 137 -3.20 10.34 29.60
C GLN A 137 -4.37 10.40 28.61
N TRP A 138 -5.40 11.21 28.89
CA TRP A 138 -6.52 11.40 27.98
C TRP A 138 -6.06 12.04 26.67
N THR A 139 -5.30 13.13 26.72
CA THR A 139 -4.84 13.81 25.49
C THR A 139 -3.98 12.90 24.62
N GLN A 140 -3.16 12.03 25.21
CA GLN A 140 -2.36 11.07 24.47
C GLN A 140 -3.19 9.95 23.83
N ALA A 141 -4.18 9.41 24.56
CA ALA A 141 -5.13 8.43 24.02
C ALA A 141 -5.98 9.02 22.87
N ASP A 142 -6.41 10.28 22.99
CA ASP A 142 -7.15 10.97 21.94
C ASP A 142 -6.29 11.16 20.68
N ARG A 143 -5.03 11.61 20.83
CA ARG A 143 -4.08 11.73 19.71
C ARG A 143 -3.85 10.40 19.00
N TYR A 144 -3.61 9.33 19.76
CA TYR A 144 -3.44 7.99 19.20
C TYR A 144 -4.68 7.51 18.44
N SER A 145 -5.86 7.66 19.03
CA SER A 145 -7.10 7.20 18.40
C SER A 145 -7.45 7.97 17.12
N ARG A 146 -7.21 9.29 17.11
CA ARG A 146 -7.38 10.13 15.90
C ARG A 146 -6.41 9.74 14.79
N ALA A 147 -5.13 9.58 15.13
CA ALA A 147 -4.11 9.15 14.16
C ALA A 147 -4.44 7.76 13.59
N LYS A 148 -4.85 6.83 14.46
CA LYS A 148 -5.27 5.48 14.05
C LYS A 148 -6.45 5.53 13.07
N ARG A 149 -7.46 6.35 13.36
CA ARG A 149 -8.62 6.51 12.48
C ARG A 149 -8.24 7.05 11.11
N GLN A 150 -7.31 8.02 11.04
CA GLN A 150 -6.81 8.54 9.76
C GLN A 150 -6.07 7.46 8.96
N PHE A 151 -5.23 6.68 9.62
CA PHE A 151 -4.54 5.54 9.00
C PHE A 151 -5.55 4.53 8.43
N GLU A 152 -6.55 4.12 9.20
CA GLU A 152 -7.58 3.17 8.77
C GLU A 152 -8.37 3.68 7.55
N LEU A 153 -8.74 4.97 7.55
CA LEU A 153 -9.43 5.60 6.41
C LEU A 153 -8.54 5.62 5.15
N ASN A 154 -7.27 6.00 5.28
CA ASN A 154 -6.34 6.01 4.16
C ASN A 154 -6.09 4.61 3.60
N ARG A 155 -5.98 3.62 4.49
CA ARG A 155 -5.82 2.21 4.11
C ARG A 155 -7.04 1.69 3.36
N GLN A 156 -8.25 1.99 3.82
CA GLN A 156 -9.48 1.63 3.12
C GLN A 156 -9.56 2.27 1.74
N ARG A 157 -9.15 3.53 1.60
CA ARG A 157 -9.10 4.22 0.30
C ARG A 157 -8.21 3.47 -0.69
N ILE A 158 -6.97 3.13 -0.29
CA ILE A 158 -6.03 2.41 -1.17
C ILE A 158 -6.58 1.03 -1.54
N HIS A 159 -7.16 0.29 -0.60
CA HIS A 159 -7.80 -0.99 -0.90
C HIS A 159 -8.95 -0.84 -1.91
N SER A 160 -9.81 0.18 -1.75
CA SER A 160 -10.89 0.42 -2.71
C SER A 160 -10.39 0.79 -4.11
N GLU A 161 -9.26 1.49 -4.22
CA GLU A 161 -8.61 1.80 -5.50
C GLU A 161 -8.04 0.52 -6.14
N MET A 162 -7.45 -0.38 -5.35
CA MET A 162 -6.97 -1.68 -5.83
C MET A 162 -8.12 -2.57 -6.32
N ASP A 163 -9.23 -2.63 -5.59
CA ASP A 163 -10.41 -3.41 -5.96
C ASP A 163 -11.00 -2.91 -7.30
N GLN A 164 -11.04 -1.60 -7.50
CA GLN A 164 -11.50 -1.01 -8.77
C GLN A 164 -10.59 -1.38 -9.95
N LEU A 165 -9.28 -1.50 -9.75
CA LEU A 165 -8.37 -1.96 -10.80
C LEU A 165 -8.58 -3.44 -11.13
N SER A 166 -8.81 -4.27 -10.12
CA SER A 166 -9.07 -5.70 -10.34
C SER A 166 -10.35 -5.97 -11.13
N LEU A 167 -11.32 -5.06 -11.10
CA LEU A 167 -12.57 -5.15 -11.86
C LEU A 167 -12.45 -4.66 -13.32
N ARG A 168 -11.33 -4.01 -13.68
CA ARG A 168 -11.08 -3.56 -15.06
C ARG A 168 -10.33 -4.60 -15.90
N GLU A 169 -9.75 -5.61 -15.26
CA GLU A 169 -9.11 -6.78 -15.88
C GLU A 169 -10.15 -7.84 -16.26
#